data_AF-A0A5E4JC54-F1
#
_entry.id   AF-A0A5E4JC54-F1
#
_cell.length_a   1.000
_cell.length_b   1.000
_cell.length_c   1.000
_cell.angle_alpha   90.00
_cell.angle_beta   90.00
_cell.angle_gamma   90.00
#
_symmetry.space_group_name_H-M   'P 1'
#
loop_
_entity.id
_entity.type
_entity.pdbx_description
1 polymer ?
#
loop_
_entity_poly.entity_id
_entity_poly.type
_entity_poly.pdbx_seq_one_letter_code
_entity_poly.pdbx_strand_id
1 'polypeptide(L)'
;MMNMPKKSKKKSNVRKRASTAAVSRNGSGKYAGFWVRLGAFLVDAVFTIAAGVLIPYVGAAAALIFNIYLIYTRGYSIGKKVFNLRIEKDDGAKLDIVDVVMREILGKFVSGLVLGLGFLLIIIDDKKQGLHDKLAHTIVKQA
;
A
#
# COMPACT_ATOMS: atom_id res chain seq x y z
N MET A 1 -46.56 56.18 51.61
CA MET A 1 -45.56 56.44 50.54
C MET A 1 -45.25 55.13 49.83
N MET A 2 -45.91 54.85 48.72
CA MET A 2 -45.79 53.57 48.00
C MET A 2 -44.80 53.73 46.84
N ASN A 3 -43.66 53.04 46.93
CA ASN A 3 -42.54 53.12 45.99
C ASN A 3 -42.82 52.17 44.80
N MET A 4 -43.00 52.72 43.59
CA MET A 4 -43.19 51.92 42.37
C MET A 4 -41.85 51.39 41.81
N PRO A 5 -41.79 50.15 41.25
CA PRO A 5 -40.53 49.46 40.99
C PRO A 5 -39.88 49.84 39.65
N LYS A 6 -38.55 50.03 39.68
CA LYS A 6 -37.66 50.27 38.52
C LYS A 6 -37.58 49.06 37.56
N LYS A 7 -38.63 48.79 36.78
CA LYS A 7 -38.68 47.65 35.83
C LYS A 7 -38.15 47.94 34.41
N SER A 8 -37.81 49.19 34.05
CA SER A 8 -37.48 49.52 32.64
C SER A 8 -36.04 49.20 32.22
N LYS A 9 -35.04 49.37 33.10
CA LYS A 9 -33.61 49.23 32.74
C LYS A 9 -33.15 47.77 32.57
N LYS A 10 -33.82 46.78 33.18
CA LYS A 10 -33.44 45.37 33.07
C LYS A 10 -33.84 44.77 31.72
N LYS A 11 -35.01 45.17 31.18
CA LYS A 11 -35.50 44.70 29.87
C LYS A 11 -34.66 45.24 28.70
N SER A 12 -34.12 46.46 28.80
CA SER A 12 -33.28 47.04 27.74
C SER A 12 -31.92 46.35 27.62
N ASN A 13 -31.29 45.97 28.73
CA ASN A 13 -30.01 45.25 28.73
C ASN A 13 -30.15 43.80 28.26
N VAL A 14 -31.28 43.14 28.55
CA VAL A 14 -31.57 41.79 28.05
C VAL A 14 -31.83 41.81 26.54
N ARG A 15 -32.57 42.81 26.02
CA ARG A 15 -32.78 42.99 24.57
C ARG A 15 -31.48 43.31 23.83
N LYS A 16 -30.62 44.16 24.40
CA LYS A 16 -29.29 44.43 23.81
C LYS A 16 -28.43 43.16 23.77
N ARG A 17 -28.33 42.41 24.86
CA ARG A 17 -27.54 41.16 24.90
C ARG A 17 -28.09 40.07 23.98
N ALA A 18 -29.40 39.94 23.85
CA ALA A 18 -30.04 39.02 22.90
C ALA A 18 -29.76 39.43 21.44
N SER A 19 -29.77 40.73 21.13
CA SER A 19 -29.43 41.23 19.79
C SER A 19 -27.95 41.07 19.46
N THR A 20 -27.04 41.25 20.42
CA THR A 20 -25.59 41.03 20.21
C THR A 20 -25.27 39.54 20.06
N ALA A 21 -25.94 38.66 20.81
CA ALA A 21 -25.81 37.21 20.68
C ALA A 21 -26.38 36.67 19.36
N ALA A 22 -27.43 37.30 18.81
CA ALA A 22 -28.01 36.92 17.52
C ALA A 22 -27.18 37.37 16.30
N VAL A 23 -26.43 38.48 16.42
CA VAL A 23 -25.59 39.03 15.33
C VAL A 23 -24.29 38.26 15.12
N SER A 24 -23.85 37.46 16.09
CA SER A 24 -22.64 36.64 15.98
C SER A 24 -22.84 35.31 15.22
N ARG A 25 -23.95 35.15 14.49
CA ARG A 25 -24.23 33.99 13.62
C ARG A 25 -23.99 34.25 12.14
N ASN A 26 -23.55 35.44 11.74
CA ASN A 26 -23.06 35.67 10.38
C ASN A 26 -21.59 35.28 10.31
N GLY A 27 -21.34 33.99 10.08
CA GLY A 27 -20.05 33.55 9.56
C GLY A 27 -19.84 34.22 8.21
N SER A 28 -19.07 35.31 8.19
CA SER A 28 -18.64 36.03 6.99
C SER A 28 -17.60 35.19 6.24
N GLY A 29 -17.96 33.98 5.84
CA GLY A 29 -17.16 33.16 4.94
C GLY A 29 -17.27 33.76 3.55
N LYS A 30 -16.15 34.25 3.00
CA LYS A 30 -16.09 34.61 1.57
C LYS A 30 -16.40 33.35 0.76
N TYR A 31 -17.46 33.39 -0.04
CA TYR A 31 -17.81 32.27 -0.91
C TYR A 31 -16.66 32.00 -1.89
N ALA A 32 -16.20 30.76 -1.96
CA ALA A 32 -15.19 30.35 -2.92
C ALA A 32 -15.78 30.43 -4.34
N GLY A 33 -15.15 31.26 -5.18
CA GLY A 33 -15.51 31.40 -6.58
C GLY A 33 -15.23 30.14 -7.39
N PHE A 34 -15.73 30.11 -8.62
CA PHE A 34 -15.61 28.99 -9.54
C PHE A 34 -14.16 28.48 -9.70
N TRP A 35 -13.21 29.38 -9.95
CA TRP A 35 -11.80 29.03 -10.22
C TRP A 35 -11.09 28.34 -9.06
N VAL A 36 -11.42 28.71 -7.81
CA VAL A 36 -10.85 28.05 -6.62
C VAL A 36 -11.31 26.59 -6.55
N ARG A 37 -12.57 26.33 -6.91
CA ARG A 37 -13.13 24.96 -6.94
C ARG A 37 -12.56 24.14 -8.08
N LEU A 38 -12.42 24.73 -9.27
CA LEU A 38 -11.78 24.06 -10.41
C LEU A 38 -10.32 23.71 -10.09
N GLY A 39 -9.57 24.64 -9.50
CA GLY A 39 -8.19 24.40 -9.08
C GLY A 39 -8.09 23.27 -8.04
N ALA A 40 -8.97 23.28 -7.02
CA ALA A 40 -9.05 22.20 -6.05
C ALA A 40 -9.33 20.85 -6.71
N PHE A 41 -10.29 20.79 -7.63
CA PHE A 41 -10.61 19.57 -8.37
C PHE A 41 -9.42 19.03 -9.18
N LEU A 42 -8.64 19.90 -9.82
CA LEU A 42 -7.44 19.48 -10.55
C LEU A 42 -6.37 18.91 -9.63
N VAL A 43 -6.16 19.53 -8.45
CA VAL A 43 -5.22 19.02 -7.44
C VAL A 43 -5.66 17.65 -6.95
N ASP A 44 -6.94 17.49 -6.60
CA ASP A 44 -7.49 16.22 -6.14
C ASP A 44 -7.38 15.13 -7.22
N ALA A 45 -7.60 15.48 -8.48
CA ALA A 45 -7.46 14.57 -9.62
C ALA A 45 -6.01 14.09 -9.78
N VAL A 46 -5.03 14.99 -9.74
CA VAL A 46 -3.60 14.64 -9.83
C VAL A 46 -3.19 13.75 -8.68
N PHE A 47 -3.58 14.10 -7.44
CA PHE A 47 -3.27 13.30 -6.26
C PHE A 47 -3.88 11.89 -6.37
N THR A 48 -5.15 11.80 -6.78
CA THR A 48 -5.86 10.53 -6.91
C THR A 48 -5.23 9.64 -7.99
N ILE A 49 -4.87 10.21 -9.14
CA ILE A 49 -4.19 9.48 -10.22
C ILE A 49 -2.82 9.01 -9.75
N ALA A 50 -2.03 9.89 -9.14
CA ALA A 50 -0.71 9.55 -8.63
C ALA A 50 -0.79 8.42 -7.58
N ALA A 51 -1.73 8.49 -6.64
CA ALA A 51 -1.95 7.45 -5.65
C ALA A 51 -2.38 6.13 -6.31
N GLY A 52 -3.32 6.16 -7.26
CA GLY A 52 -3.79 4.98 -7.98
C GLY A 52 -2.69 4.28 -8.78
N VAL A 53 -1.72 5.04 -9.30
CA VAL A 53 -0.53 4.50 -9.98
C VAL A 53 0.49 3.99 -8.97
N LEU A 54 0.83 4.75 -7.92
CA LEU A 54 1.95 4.44 -7.01
C LEU A 54 1.65 3.30 -6.03
N ILE A 55 0.45 3.28 -5.43
CA ILE A 55 0.06 2.29 -4.42
C ILE A 55 0.28 0.84 -4.87
N PRO A 56 -0.17 0.39 -6.07
CA PRO A 56 0.04 -1.00 -6.48
C PRO A 56 1.52 -1.36 -6.65
N TYR A 57 2.37 -0.45 -7.15
CA TYR A 57 3.81 -0.73 -7.29
C TYR A 57 4.49 -0.86 -5.92
N VAL A 58 4.14 0.00 -4.96
CA VAL A 58 4.65 -0.10 -3.59
C VAL A 58 4.21 -1.42 -2.95
N GLY A 59 2.95 -1.80 -3.12
CA GLY A 59 2.43 -3.08 -2.63
C GLY A 59 3.13 -4.28 -3.25
N ALA A 60 3.35 -4.27 -4.57
CA ALA A 60 4.05 -5.33 -5.29
C ALA A 60 5.52 -5.46 -4.83
N ALA A 61 6.22 -4.33 -4.67
CA ALA A 61 7.59 -4.33 -4.17
C ALA A 61 7.68 -4.87 -2.73
N ALA A 62 6.76 -4.47 -1.84
CA ALA A 62 6.70 -4.97 -0.48
C ALA A 62 6.43 -6.49 -0.45
N ALA A 63 5.50 -6.98 -1.27
CA ALA A 63 5.20 -8.41 -1.39
C ALA A 63 6.41 -9.20 -1.92
N LEU A 64 7.15 -8.66 -2.90
CA LEU A 64 8.36 -9.28 -3.43
C LEU A 64 9.45 -9.39 -2.35
N ILE A 65 9.72 -8.28 -1.64
CA ILE A 65 10.71 -8.24 -0.55
C ILE A 65 10.35 -9.24 0.55
N PHE A 66 9.06 -9.29 0.93
CA PHE A 66 8.58 -10.23 1.92
C PHE A 66 8.77 -11.70 1.49
N ASN A 67 8.51 -12.04 0.22
CA ASN A 67 8.77 -13.38 -0.31
C ASN A 67 10.26 -13.73 -0.31
N ILE A 68 11.12 -12.81 -0.73
CA ILE A 68 12.58 -12.99 -0.68
C ILE A 68 13.03 -13.27 0.77
N TYR A 69 12.54 -12.47 1.72
CA TYR A 69 12.84 -12.64 3.14
C TYR A 69 12.40 -14.01 3.69
N LEU A 70 11.17 -14.44 3.39
CA LEU A 70 10.67 -15.76 3.82
C LEU A 70 11.50 -16.90 3.24
N ILE A 71 11.83 -16.81 1.96
CA ILE A 71 12.62 -17.84 1.29
C ILE A 71 14.04 -17.89 1.86
N TYR A 72 14.67 -16.73 2.07
CA TYR A 72 16.01 -16.66 2.65
C TYR A 72 16.06 -17.23 4.07
N THR A 73 15.07 -16.89 4.91
CA THR A 73 15.07 -17.29 6.33
C THR A 73 14.51 -18.69 6.60
N ARG A 74 13.50 -19.11 5.83
CA ARG A 74 12.76 -20.36 6.07
C ARG A 74 12.90 -21.39 4.96
N GLY A 75 13.35 -20.99 3.77
CA GLY A 75 13.44 -21.86 2.59
C GLY A 75 12.10 -22.09 1.89
N TYR A 76 11.05 -21.30 2.17
CA TYR A 76 9.75 -21.45 1.50
C TYR A 76 9.01 -20.11 1.43
N SER A 77 8.14 -19.96 0.42
CA SER A 77 7.09 -18.92 0.40
C SER A 77 5.82 -19.43 1.08
N ILE A 78 4.85 -18.56 1.34
CA ILE A 78 3.55 -18.95 1.95
C ILE A 78 2.89 -20.07 1.14
N GLY A 79 2.77 -19.90 -0.18
CA GLY A 79 2.17 -20.92 -1.05
C GLY A 79 2.94 -22.23 -1.02
N LYS A 80 4.29 -22.17 -1.08
CA LYS A 80 5.13 -23.37 -1.01
C LYS A 80 4.95 -24.11 0.33
N LYS A 81 4.80 -23.39 1.43
CA LYS A 81 4.52 -23.99 2.75
C LYS A 81 3.20 -24.77 2.77
N VAL A 82 2.15 -24.27 2.12
CA VAL A 82 0.85 -24.95 2.05
C VAL A 82 0.98 -26.31 1.38
N PHE A 83 1.83 -26.42 0.35
CA PHE A 83 2.12 -27.68 -0.35
C PHE A 83 3.28 -28.47 0.25
N ASN A 84 3.77 -28.06 1.42
CA ASN A 84 4.92 -28.64 2.10
C ASN A 84 6.17 -28.71 1.18
N LEU A 85 6.43 -27.63 0.44
CA LEU A 85 7.57 -27.50 -0.46
C LEU A 85 8.64 -26.62 0.18
N ARG A 86 9.88 -27.08 0.09
CA ARG A 86 11.06 -26.37 0.55
C ARG A 86 12.08 -26.23 -0.56
N ILE A 87 12.66 -25.05 -0.58
CA ILE A 87 13.75 -24.66 -1.46
C ILE A 87 15.05 -24.96 -0.71
N GLU A 88 15.93 -25.67 -1.38
CA GLU A 88 17.26 -26.00 -0.89
C GLU A 88 18.28 -25.74 -2.00
N LYS A 89 19.54 -25.62 -1.63
CA LYS A 89 20.64 -25.52 -2.61
C LYS A 89 20.98 -26.93 -3.11
N ASP A 90 21.41 -27.06 -4.37
CA ASP A 90 21.68 -28.38 -4.98
C ASP A 90 22.84 -29.13 -4.27
N ASP A 91 23.75 -28.37 -3.65
CA ASP A 91 24.87 -28.86 -2.83
C ASP A 91 24.48 -29.17 -1.38
N GLY A 92 23.22 -28.95 -0.98
CA GLY A 92 22.75 -29.12 0.40
C GLY A 92 23.19 -28.02 1.37
N ALA A 93 23.88 -26.98 0.91
CA ALA A 93 24.27 -25.85 1.73
C ALA A 93 23.06 -24.93 2.02
N LYS A 94 23.26 -24.00 2.97
CA LYS A 94 22.24 -22.97 3.25
C LYS A 94 22.11 -22.03 2.05
N LEU A 95 20.88 -21.60 1.77
CA LEU A 95 20.59 -20.60 0.74
C LEU A 95 21.25 -19.27 1.07
N ASP A 96 22.00 -18.72 0.11
CA ASP A 96 22.48 -17.36 0.21
C ASP A 96 21.44 -16.37 -0.31
N ILE A 97 21.52 -15.11 0.13
CA ILE A 97 20.66 -14.04 -0.35
C ILE A 97 20.83 -13.82 -1.85
N VAL A 98 22.05 -14.01 -2.37
CA VAL A 98 22.37 -13.91 -3.80
C VAL A 98 21.60 -14.96 -4.60
N ASP A 99 21.55 -16.21 -4.12
CA ASP A 99 20.81 -17.29 -4.78
C ASP A 99 19.31 -16.96 -4.88
N VAL A 100 18.75 -16.43 -3.79
CA VAL A 100 17.33 -16.06 -3.74
C VAL A 100 17.01 -14.90 -4.68
N VAL A 101 17.85 -13.86 -4.68
CA VAL A 101 17.68 -12.68 -5.54
C VAL A 101 17.87 -13.06 -7.01
N MET A 102 18.88 -13.88 -7.33
CA MET A 102 19.12 -14.35 -8.69
C MET A 102 17.95 -15.17 -9.23
N ARG A 103 17.38 -16.06 -8.41
CA ARG A 103 16.19 -16.80 -8.83
C ARG A 103 14.98 -15.89 -9.03
N GLU A 104 14.71 -15.00 -8.08
CA GLU A 104 13.47 -14.24 -8.03
C GLU A 104 13.45 -13.07 -9.03
N ILE A 105 14.59 -12.41 -9.25
CA ILE A 105 14.71 -11.28 -10.16
C ILE A 105 15.13 -11.78 -11.54
N LEU A 106 16.36 -12.29 -11.69
CA LEU A 106 16.87 -12.66 -13.01
C LEU A 106 16.22 -13.93 -13.56
N GLY A 107 16.09 -14.97 -12.74
CA GLY A 107 15.57 -16.26 -13.16
C GLY A 107 14.13 -16.17 -13.65
N LYS A 108 13.24 -15.50 -12.89
CA LYS A 108 11.85 -15.28 -13.30
C LYS A 108 11.74 -14.30 -14.46
N PHE A 109 12.55 -13.24 -14.49
CA PHE A 109 12.55 -12.29 -15.61
C PHE A 109 12.94 -12.97 -16.92
N VAL A 110 14.04 -13.74 -16.92
CA VAL A 110 14.49 -14.51 -18.08
C VAL A 110 13.44 -15.56 -18.44
N SER A 111 12.90 -16.30 -17.47
CA SER A 111 11.85 -17.30 -17.76
C SER A 111 10.60 -16.67 -18.38
N GLY A 112 10.24 -15.44 -17.99
CA GLY A 112 9.17 -14.66 -18.61
C GLY A 112 9.51 -14.17 -20.01
N LEU A 113 10.76 -13.75 -20.25
CA LEU A 113 11.24 -13.32 -21.57
C LEU A 113 11.21 -14.45 -22.60
N VAL A 114 11.51 -15.69 -22.16
CA VAL A 114 11.37 -16.88 -23.00
C VAL A 114 9.91 -17.41 -23.02
N LEU A 115 8.90 -16.54 -22.86
CA LEU A 115 7.46 -16.87 -22.88
C LEU A 115 7.05 -18.02 -21.94
N GLY A 116 7.74 -18.18 -20.81
CA GLY A 116 7.50 -19.26 -19.87
C GLY A 116 8.14 -20.61 -20.25
N LEU A 117 8.87 -20.70 -21.37
CA LEU A 117 9.63 -21.89 -21.76
C LEU A 117 10.66 -22.28 -20.69
N GLY A 118 11.18 -21.31 -19.94
CA GLY A 118 12.04 -21.58 -18.78
C GLY A 118 11.37 -22.38 -17.66
N PHE A 119 10.03 -22.36 -17.56
CA PHE A 119 9.27 -23.20 -16.63
C PHE A 119 8.97 -24.58 -17.20
N LEU A 120 8.85 -24.73 -18.53
CA LEU A 120 8.63 -26.03 -19.18
C LEU A 120 9.79 -27.01 -18.94
N LEU A 121 11.01 -26.50 -18.69
CA LEU A 121 12.15 -27.31 -18.28
C LEU A 121 11.89 -28.15 -17.01
N ILE A 122 10.98 -27.71 -16.12
CA ILE A 122 10.59 -28.46 -14.92
C ILE A 122 10.01 -29.84 -15.27
N ILE A 123 9.37 -29.98 -16.44
CA ILE A 123 8.74 -31.23 -16.87
C ILE A 123 9.76 -32.22 -17.41
N ILE A 124 10.82 -31.72 -18.04
CA ILE A 124 11.82 -32.53 -18.76
C ILE A 124 13.00 -32.87 -17.86
N ASP A 125 13.38 -31.96 -16.95
CA ASP A 125 14.56 -32.10 -16.12
C ASP A 125 14.38 -33.15 -15.01
N ASP A 126 15.38 -34.02 -14.84
CA ASP A 126 15.35 -35.10 -13.85
C ASP A 126 15.20 -34.59 -12.40
N LYS A 127 15.77 -33.42 -12.11
CA LYS A 127 15.65 -32.74 -10.81
C LYS A 127 14.45 -31.79 -10.75
N LYS A 128 13.61 -31.77 -11.79
CA LYS A 128 12.44 -30.89 -11.94
C LYS A 128 12.78 -29.40 -11.78
N GLN A 129 13.96 -28.98 -12.24
CA GLN A 129 14.43 -27.60 -12.13
C GLN A 129 13.98 -26.75 -13.31
N GLY A 130 13.42 -25.58 -13.04
CA GLY A 130 13.23 -24.55 -14.06
C GLY A 130 14.54 -23.83 -14.39
N LEU A 131 14.53 -23.03 -15.46
CA LEU A 131 15.68 -22.19 -15.83
C LEU A 131 16.12 -21.29 -14.66
N HIS A 132 15.15 -20.74 -13.94
CA HIS A 132 15.39 -19.92 -12.76
C HIS A 132 16.03 -20.68 -11.59
N ASP A 133 15.70 -21.95 -11.41
CA ASP A 133 16.27 -22.80 -10.36
C ASP A 133 17.69 -23.23 -10.72
N LYS A 134 17.94 -23.53 -12.00
CA LYS A 134 19.28 -23.86 -12.52
C LYS A 134 20.24 -22.67 -12.43
N LEU A 135 19.79 -21.47 -12.79
CA LEU A 135 20.59 -20.24 -12.69
C LEU A 135 21.00 -19.91 -11.25
N ALA A 136 20.19 -20.33 -10.27
CA ALA A 136 20.46 -20.11 -8.85
C ALA A 136 21.07 -21.33 -8.15
N HIS A 137 21.36 -22.42 -8.85
CA HIS A 137 21.80 -23.70 -8.26
C HIS A 137 20.90 -24.17 -7.09
N THR A 138 19.58 -24.01 -7.25
CA THR A 138 18.59 -24.40 -6.24
C THR A 138 17.69 -25.52 -6.74
N ILE A 139 17.12 -26.27 -5.80
CA ILE A 139 16.16 -27.34 -6.04
C ILE A 139 14.96 -27.17 -5.10
N VAL A 140 13.79 -27.65 -5.54
CA VAL A 140 12.56 -27.65 -4.74
C VAL A 140 12.22 -29.08 -4.37
N LYS A 141 12.16 -29.37 -3.07
CA LYS A 141 11.80 -30.68 -2.52
C LYS A 141 10.52 -30.59 -1.71
N GLN A 142 9.82 -31.72 -1.57
CA GLN A 142 8.77 -31.85 -0.59
C GLN A 142 9.43 -32.06 0.79
N ALA A 143 9.08 -31.21 1.75
CA ALA A 143 9.57 -31.27 3.13
C ALA A 143 8.67 -32.16 4.01
#